data_AF-A0AA41UHD3-F1
#
_entry.id   AF-A0AA41UHD3-F1
#
_cell.length_a   1.000
_cell.length_b   1.000
_cell.length_c   1.000
_cell.angle_alpha   90.00
_cell.angle_beta   90.00
_cell.angle_gamma   90.00
#
_symmetry.space_group_name_H-M   'P 1'
#
loop_
_entity.id
_entity.type
_entity.pdbx_description
1 polymer ?
#
loop_
_entity_poly.entity_id
_entity_poly.type
_entity_poly.pdbx_seq_one_letter_code
_entity_poly.pdbx_strand_id
1 'polypeptide(L)'
;MNVPSAENASPLKKLADQPRANNDSKDEASQQAHLDRQAEKRRRWVEANRDRLRDLNRRWRAEHLERAREINRDSMRRATLRKKRESEVRARGRERAKRWREEHPEQVREYQRRWVEENRGKVREYYNRYYAKHRDEVNARAAARRDADPERTKQARKQWAERNKERLAESQRSRRADPETYQAELAANAAARRLKRTLSRAGLPPKQVHPVTAAERRANEREADAYFGDHALPEHLRQFTVFAESLTEHMLKNGARMREFAGAYLATRARMGLASVPVDNIVYARAVELVTERLRRVDLLTSRDVAAAVRSTKAVVRREERQQQFDRLVKTVVAHVHRNSARLGSNAEMENRAGAQRGRPPVPLESLVVRLAMQEVIERVPTNRLTIEDARNAARAAKLHMVMSFEPHVGTAEYRIQRRPYG
;
A
#
# COMPACT_ATOMS: atom_id res chain seq x y z
N MET A 1 46.80 -4.13 -50.74
CA MET A 1 47.49 -3.23 -51.68
C MET A 1 47.90 -1.96 -50.94
N ASN A 2 49.16 -1.55 -51.16
CA ASN A 2 49.88 -0.36 -50.69
C ASN A 2 50.03 -0.11 -49.19
N VAL A 3 51.05 -0.78 -48.66
CA VAL A 3 51.81 -0.46 -47.44
C VAL A 3 52.68 0.78 -47.70
N PRO A 4 52.81 1.75 -46.77
CA PRO A 4 53.92 2.69 -46.78
C PRO A 4 55.01 2.26 -45.80
N SER A 5 56.22 2.16 -46.35
CA SER A 5 57.49 1.80 -45.73
C SER A 5 57.91 2.73 -44.59
N ALA A 6 58.60 2.09 -43.64
CA ALA A 6 59.54 2.68 -42.72
C ALA A 6 60.73 3.29 -43.46
N GLU A 7 61.13 4.51 -43.08
CA GLU A 7 62.53 4.98 -43.04
C GLU A 7 62.54 6.42 -42.53
N ASN A 8 63.04 6.60 -41.30
CA ASN A 8 63.78 7.77 -40.79
C ASN A 8 63.94 7.62 -39.26
N ALA A 9 64.72 6.62 -38.88
CA ALA A 9 65.25 6.50 -37.53
C ALA A 9 66.52 7.36 -37.43
N SER A 10 66.42 8.52 -36.77
CA SER A 10 67.60 9.25 -36.30
C SER A 10 67.97 8.81 -34.89
N PRO A 11 69.26 8.74 -34.52
CA PRO A 11 69.70 8.08 -33.30
C PRO A 11 69.41 8.94 -32.07
N LEU A 12 68.76 8.31 -31.07
CA LEU A 12 68.64 8.80 -29.71
C LEU A 12 70.04 9.05 -29.11
N LYS A 13 70.49 10.31 -29.11
CA LYS A 13 71.54 10.79 -28.20
C LYS A 13 70.96 10.81 -26.79
N LYS A 14 71.36 9.81 -25.99
CA LYS A 14 71.33 9.88 -24.52
C LYS A 14 72.21 11.06 -24.09
N LEU A 15 71.60 12.16 -23.68
CA LEU A 15 72.26 13.27 -22.99
C LEU A 15 71.65 13.36 -21.60
N ALA A 16 72.51 13.00 -20.64
CA ALA A 16 72.45 13.19 -19.20
C ALA A 16 71.30 14.06 -18.66
N ASP A 17 70.52 13.45 -17.76
CA ASP A 17 69.88 14.14 -16.64
C ASP A 17 70.94 14.91 -15.84
N GLN A 18 71.02 16.22 -16.06
CA GLN A 18 71.55 17.15 -15.07
C GLN A 18 70.35 17.87 -14.44
N PRO A 19 70.30 18.01 -13.11
CA PRO A 19 69.25 18.76 -12.45
C PRO A 19 69.39 20.24 -12.83
N ARG A 20 68.52 20.74 -13.73
CA ARG A 20 68.23 22.17 -13.87
C ARG A 20 67.41 22.61 -12.66
N ALA A 21 68.05 22.63 -11.50
CA ALA A 21 67.48 23.10 -10.25
C ALA A 21 68.11 24.45 -9.90
N ASN A 22 67.24 25.44 -9.67
CA ASN A 22 67.45 26.64 -8.84
C ASN A 22 67.93 27.97 -9.46
N ASN A 23 68.16 28.10 -10.77
CA ASN A 23 68.44 29.42 -11.38
C ASN A 23 67.21 30.06 -12.05
N ASP A 24 66.38 29.29 -12.77
CA ASP A 24 65.19 29.83 -13.46
C ASP A 24 64.13 30.40 -12.49
N SER A 25 63.97 29.81 -11.30
CA SER A 25 62.99 30.28 -10.30
C SER A 25 63.41 31.58 -9.60
N LYS A 26 64.72 31.85 -9.47
CA LYS A 26 65.21 33.13 -8.92
C LYS A 26 65.06 34.26 -9.93
N ASP A 27 65.26 33.98 -11.22
CA ASP A 27 65.06 34.94 -12.30
C ASP A 27 63.56 35.24 -12.51
N GLU A 28 62.68 34.24 -12.46
CA GLU A 28 61.23 34.44 -12.48
C GLU A 28 60.74 35.24 -11.26
N ALA A 29 61.24 34.95 -10.05
CA ALA A 29 60.88 35.70 -8.85
C ALA A 29 61.39 37.16 -8.88
N SER A 30 62.59 37.40 -9.40
CA SER A 30 63.15 38.75 -9.59
C SER A 30 62.37 39.54 -10.66
N GLN A 31 62.00 38.88 -11.77
CA GLN A 31 61.14 39.44 -12.81
C GLN A 31 59.76 39.78 -12.25
N GLN A 32 59.14 38.88 -11.49
CA GLN A 32 57.86 39.10 -10.85
C GLN A 32 57.93 40.26 -9.83
N ALA A 33 58.96 40.31 -8.99
CA ALA A 33 59.15 41.41 -8.03
C ALA A 33 59.44 42.76 -8.72
N HIS A 34 60.04 42.77 -9.92
CA HIS A 34 60.20 43.96 -10.74
C HIS A 34 58.87 44.38 -11.39
N LEU A 35 58.08 43.42 -11.91
CA LEU A 35 56.73 43.67 -12.43
C LEU A 35 55.80 44.20 -11.33
N ASP A 36 55.87 43.66 -10.12
CA ASP A 36 55.08 44.08 -8.97
C ASP A 36 55.49 45.48 -8.50
N ARG A 37 56.80 45.79 -8.40
CA ARG A 37 57.29 47.16 -8.13
C ARG A 37 56.85 48.16 -9.21
N GLN A 38 56.82 47.75 -10.47
CA GLN A 38 56.27 48.59 -11.54
C GLN A 38 54.76 48.74 -11.45
N ALA A 39 54.03 47.69 -11.05
CA ALA A 39 52.60 47.73 -10.84
C ALA A 39 52.25 48.66 -9.66
N GLU A 40 53.00 48.61 -8.56
CA GLU A 40 52.85 49.51 -7.42
C GLU A 40 53.17 50.97 -7.77
N LYS A 41 54.27 51.22 -8.49
CA LYS A 41 54.57 52.56 -9.01
C LYS A 41 53.46 53.07 -9.93
N ARG A 42 52.93 52.21 -10.81
CA ARG A 42 51.75 52.54 -11.65
C ARG A 42 50.51 52.82 -10.81
N ARG A 43 50.23 52.02 -9.78
CA ARG A 43 49.09 52.24 -8.86
C ARG A 43 49.22 53.59 -8.14
N ARG A 44 50.38 53.89 -7.54
CA ARG A 44 50.65 55.18 -6.88
C ARG A 44 50.52 56.35 -7.84
N TRP A 45 51.02 56.21 -9.08
CA TRP A 45 50.87 57.24 -10.11
C TRP A 45 49.41 57.42 -10.55
N VAL A 46 48.66 56.34 -10.75
CA VAL A 46 47.23 56.37 -11.10
C VAL A 46 46.41 56.99 -9.98
N GLU A 47 46.75 56.71 -8.73
CA GLU A 47 46.07 57.26 -7.56
C GLU A 47 46.34 58.76 -7.41
N ALA A 48 47.59 59.19 -7.52
CA ALA A 48 47.96 60.61 -7.50
C ALA A 48 47.45 61.40 -8.71
N ASN A 49 47.21 60.75 -9.86
CA ASN A 49 46.73 61.38 -11.09
C ASN A 49 45.30 60.96 -11.46
N ARG A 50 44.51 60.52 -10.48
CA ARG A 50 43.19 59.90 -10.71
C ARG A 50 42.24 60.82 -11.47
N ASP A 51 42.18 62.09 -11.09
CA ASP A 51 41.27 63.05 -11.73
C ASP A 51 41.79 63.50 -13.10
N ARG A 52 43.11 63.69 -13.24
CA ARG A 52 43.74 63.94 -14.54
C ARG A 52 43.50 62.80 -15.53
N LEU A 53 43.59 61.54 -15.08
CA LEU A 53 43.27 60.36 -15.89
C LEU A 53 41.79 60.28 -16.24
N ARG A 54 40.89 60.64 -15.31
CA ARG A 54 39.45 60.70 -15.58
C ARG A 54 39.13 61.74 -16.66
N ASP A 55 39.74 62.92 -16.58
CA ASP A 55 39.52 63.99 -17.56
C ASP A 55 40.12 63.65 -18.93
N LEU A 56 41.33 63.09 -18.96
CA LEU A 56 41.93 62.56 -20.19
C LEU A 56 41.06 61.47 -20.81
N ASN A 57 40.56 60.53 -20.01
CA ASN A 57 39.69 59.46 -20.49
C ASN A 57 38.31 59.99 -20.90
N ARG A 58 37.79 61.05 -20.25
CA ARG A 58 36.56 61.74 -20.65
C ARG A 58 36.73 62.42 -22.01
N ARG A 59 37.83 63.15 -22.23
CA ARG A 59 38.16 63.79 -23.53
C ARG A 59 38.39 62.75 -24.61
N TRP A 60 39.19 61.72 -24.33
CA TRP A 60 39.43 60.63 -25.26
C TRP A 60 38.15 59.87 -25.61
N ARG A 61 37.26 59.62 -24.64
CA ARG A 61 35.95 59.04 -24.92
C ARG A 61 35.08 59.99 -25.73
N ALA A 62 35.08 61.29 -25.46
CA ALA A 62 34.29 62.24 -26.25
C ALA A 62 34.78 62.31 -27.71
N GLU A 63 36.10 62.29 -27.92
CA GLU A 63 36.72 62.39 -29.24
C GLU A 63 36.74 61.06 -30.01
N HIS A 64 36.78 59.91 -29.33
CA HIS A 64 37.01 58.60 -29.96
C HIS A 64 35.94 57.55 -29.63
N LEU A 65 34.79 57.94 -29.08
CA LEU A 65 33.69 57.00 -28.77
C LEU A 65 33.28 56.19 -29.99
N GLU A 66 33.16 56.87 -31.13
CA GLU A 66 32.66 56.28 -32.37
C GLU A 66 33.68 55.30 -32.96
N ARG A 67 34.96 55.68 -32.98
CA ARG A 67 36.06 54.79 -33.40
C ARG A 67 36.20 53.56 -32.49
N ALA A 68 36.02 53.72 -31.17
CA ALA A 68 36.04 52.60 -30.24
C ALA A 68 34.83 51.65 -30.44
N ARG A 69 33.64 52.20 -30.70
CA ARG A 69 32.44 51.43 -31.05
C ARG A 69 32.64 50.67 -32.37
N GLU A 70 33.26 51.29 -33.35
CA GLU A 70 33.58 50.66 -34.64
C GLU A 70 34.57 49.50 -34.47
N ILE A 71 35.68 49.71 -33.75
CA ILE A 71 36.65 48.63 -33.43
C ILE A 71 35.97 47.49 -32.67
N ASN A 72 35.05 47.79 -31.74
CA ASN A 72 34.31 46.76 -31.01
C ASN A 72 33.35 45.98 -31.94
N ARG A 73 32.60 46.67 -32.79
CA ARG A 73 31.73 46.05 -33.82
C ARG A 73 32.55 45.14 -34.72
N ASP A 74 33.72 45.59 -35.18
CA ASP A 74 34.61 44.81 -36.02
C ASP A 74 35.26 43.63 -35.28
N SER A 75 35.61 43.80 -34.01
CA SER A 75 36.08 42.70 -33.15
C SER A 75 35.00 41.62 -32.99
N MET A 76 33.74 42.02 -32.76
CA MET A 76 32.60 41.10 -32.69
C MET A 76 32.33 40.41 -34.03
N ARG A 77 32.44 41.12 -35.16
CA ARG A 77 32.38 40.53 -36.50
C ARG A 77 33.49 39.50 -36.72
N ARG A 78 34.74 39.81 -36.32
CA ARG A 78 35.86 38.85 -36.42
C ARG A 78 35.65 37.64 -35.50
N ALA A 79 35.15 37.83 -34.28
CA ALA A 79 34.87 36.75 -33.34
C ALA A 79 33.74 35.82 -33.82
N THR A 80 32.66 36.39 -34.36
CA THR A 80 31.57 35.62 -34.97
C THR A 80 32.03 34.86 -36.21
N LEU A 81 32.85 35.47 -37.06
CA LEU A 81 33.48 34.80 -38.21
C LEU A 81 34.40 33.65 -37.77
N ARG A 82 35.21 33.81 -36.71
CA ARG A 82 36.02 32.71 -36.15
C ARG A 82 35.14 31.56 -35.66
N LYS A 83 34.09 31.86 -34.87
CA LYS A 83 33.15 30.85 -34.38
C LYS A 83 32.44 30.11 -35.52
N LYS A 84 32.03 30.85 -36.56
CA LYS A 84 31.41 30.28 -37.77
C LYS A 84 32.38 29.34 -38.49
N ARG A 85 33.61 29.80 -38.78
CA ARG A 85 34.67 28.97 -39.39
C ARG A 85 34.96 27.72 -38.58
N GLU A 86 35.11 27.84 -37.26
CA GLU A 86 35.31 26.67 -36.40
C GLU A 86 34.11 25.71 -36.43
N SER A 87 32.88 26.23 -36.44
CA SER A 87 31.68 25.39 -36.52
C SER A 87 31.60 24.65 -37.87
N GLU A 88 31.99 25.31 -38.96
CA GLU A 88 32.07 24.71 -40.30
C GLU A 88 33.18 23.65 -40.37
N VAL A 89 34.35 23.91 -39.79
CA VAL A 89 35.43 22.92 -39.69
C VAL A 89 34.99 21.71 -38.88
N ARG A 90 34.32 21.91 -37.73
CA ARG A 90 33.76 20.81 -36.92
C ARG A 90 32.66 20.06 -37.69
N ALA A 91 31.81 20.75 -38.44
CA ALA A 91 30.76 20.13 -39.26
C ALA A 91 31.37 19.26 -40.37
N ARG A 92 32.34 19.79 -41.12
CA ARG A 92 33.09 19.02 -42.13
C ARG A 92 33.81 17.82 -41.51
N GLY A 93 34.34 17.98 -40.30
CA GLY A 93 34.93 16.88 -39.52
C GLY A 93 33.91 15.78 -39.18
N ARG A 94 32.71 16.15 -38.74
CA ARG A 94 31.61 15.20 -38.46
C ARG A 94 31.15 14.47 -39.72
N GLU A 95 31.02 15.17 -40.85
CA GLU A 95 30.64 14.56 -42.12
C GLU A 95 31.69 13.57 -42.61
N ARG A 96 32.98 13.91 -42.54
CA ARG A 96 34.06 12.95 -42.86
C ARG A 96 34.05 11.73 -41.94
N ALA A 97 33.88 11.94 -40.64
CA ALA A 97 33.78 10.84 -39.68
C ALA A 97 32.51 9.99 -39.86
N LYS A 98 31.41 10.58 -40.33
CA LYS A 98 30.18 9.86 -40.69
C LYS A 98 30.42 8.98 -41.92
N ARG A 99 30.96 9.55 -43.00
CA ARG A 99 31.31 8.80 -44.22
C ARG A 99 32.28 7.66 -43.92
N TRP A 100 33.32 7.92 -43.14
CA TRP A 100 34.28 6.87 -42.75
C TRP A 100 33.60 5.72 -41.97
N ARG A 101 32.62 6.01 -41.09
CA ARG A 101 31.87 4.97 -40.37
C ARG A 101 30.96 4.16 -41.29
N GLU A 102 30.40 4.78 -42.32
CA GLU A 102 29.56 4.13 -43.33
C GLU A 102 30.39 3.27 -44.29
N GLU A 103 31.57 3.75 -44.69
CA GLU A 103 32.52 3.05 -45.56
C GLU A 103 33.27 1.90 -44.84
N HIS A 104 33.44 1.99 -43.52
CA HIS A 104 34.18 0.99 -42.72
C HIS A 104 33.38 0.43 -41.52
N PRO A 105 32.24 -0.23 -41.75
CA PRO A 105 31.37 -0.69 -40.67
C PRO A 105 32.03 -1.76 -39.78
N GLU A 106 32.86 -2.65 -40.35
CA GLU A 106 33.54 -3.70 -39.59
C GLU A 106 34.64 -3.15 -38.67
N GLN A 107 35.39 -2.14 -39.11
CA GLN A 107 36.42 -1.49 -38.29
C GLN A 107 35.81 -0.72 -37.11
N VAL A 108 34.65 -0.10 -37.34
CA VAL A 108 33.88 0.55 -36.26
C VAL A 108 33.41 -0.48 -35.23
N ARG A 109 32.90 -1.64 -35.68
CA ARG A 109 32.49 -2.72 -34.78
C ARG A 109 33.67 -3.28 -33.99
N GLU A 110 34.83 -3.48 -34.63
CA GLU A 110 36.04 -3.95 -33.97
C GLU A 110 36.56 -2.95 -32.94
N TYR A 111 36.64 -1.67 -33.31
CA TYR A 111 37.02 -0.61 -32.40
C TYR A 111 36.05 -0.53 -31.21
N GLN A 112 34.74 -0.60 -31.46
CA GLN A 112 33.73 -0.58 -30.41
C GLN A 112 33.82 -1.82 -29.51
N ARG A 113 34.05 -3.01 -30.07
CA ARG A 113 34.26 -4.24 -29.30
C ARG A 113 35.46 -4.12 -28.37
N ARG A 114 36.62 -3.71 -28.90
CA ARG A 114 37.85 -3.50 -28.11
C ARG A 114 37.65 -2.44 -27.02
N TRP A 115 37.02 -1.32 -27.37
CA TRP A 115 36.74 -0.26 -26.39
C TRP A 115 35.81 -0.74 -25.27
N VAL A 116 34.77 -1.51 -25.58
CA VAL A 116 33.86 -2.09 -24.58
C VAL A 116 34.55 -3.13 -23.71
N GLU A 117 35.46 -3.92 -24.27
CA GLU A 117 36.25 -4.91 -23.53
C GLU A 117 37.21 -4.23 -22.55
N GLU A 118 37.97 -3.24 -23.01
CA GLU A 118 38.89 -2.43 -22.20
C GLU A 118 38.16 -1.57 -21.15
N ASN A 119 36.94 -1.10 -21.46
CA ASN A 119 36.15 -0.23 -20.58
C ASN A 119 34.92 -0.94 -19.98
N ARG A 120 34.96 -2.27 -19.85
CA ARG A 120 33.81 -3.08 -19.40
C ARG A 120 33.25 -2.64 -18.06
N GLY A 121 34.11 -2.20 -17.14
CA GLY A 121 33.73 -1.63 -15.85
C GLY A 121 32.91 -0.35 -15.97
N LYS A 122 33.37 0.62 -16.78
CA LYS A 122 32.68 1.91 -17.00
C LYS A 122 31.33 1.72 -17.71
N VAL A 123 31.28 0.80 -18.68
CA VAL A 123 30.03 0.46 -19.39
C VAL A 123 29.03 -0.15 -18.40
N ARG A 124 29.45 -1.11 -17.59
CA ARG A 124 28.60 -1.71 -16.55
C ARG A 124 28.12 -0.67 -15.55
N GLU A 125 29.00 0.22 -15.10
CA GLU A 125 28.65 1.27 -14.15
C GLU A 125 27.64 2.27 -14.74
N TYR A 126 27.83 2.69 -15.99
CA TYR A 126 26.88 3.53 -16.70
C TYR A 126 25.50 2.88 -16.76
N TYR A 127 25.43 1.61 -17.18
CA TYR A 127 24.16 0.87 -17.23
C TYR A 127 23.54 0.66 -15.85
N ASN A 128 24.35 0.42 -14.82
CA ASN A 128 23.86 0.30 -13.44
C ASN A 128 23.27 1.63 -12.95
N ARG A 129 23.95 2.76 -13.20
CA ARG A 129 23.43 4.10 -12.85
C ARG A 129 22.15 4.43 -13.61
N TYR A 130 22.09 4.08 -14.89
CA TYR A 130 20.88 4.23 -15.71
C TYR A 130 19.73 3.36 -15.16
N TYR A 131 19.97 2.07 -14.91
CA TYR A 131 18.96 1.16 -14.40
C TYR A 131 18.51 1.55 -12.98
N ALA A 132 19.39 2.05 -12.13
CA ALA A 132 19.03 2.54 -10.81
C ALA A 132 18.05 3.73 -10.88
N LYS A 133 18.26 4.67 -11.83
CA LYS A 133 17.39 5.83 -12.03
C LYS A 133 16.10 5.52 -12.78
N HIS A 134 16.13 4.56 -13.71
CA HIS A 134 15.02 4.23 -14.60
C HIS A 134 14.43 2.84 -14.34
N ARG A 135 14.60 2.32 -13.12
CA ARG A 135 14.20 0.96 -12.76
C ARG A 135 12.74 0.70 -13.07
N ASP A 136 11.87 1.63 -12.67
CA ASP A 136 10.43 1.47 -12.78
C ASP A 136 9.96 1.59 -14.23
N GLU A 137 10.52 2.51 -15.00
CA GLU A 137 10.24 2.65 -16.44
C GLU A 137 10.63 1.39 -17.23
N VAL A 138 11.83 0.85 -16.97
CA VAL A 138 12.33 -0.36 -17.64
C VAL A 138 11.46 -1.56 -17.26
N ASN A 139 11.10 -1.69 -15.98
CA ASN A 139 10.23 -2.76 -15.50
C ASN A 139 8.81 -2.63 -16.06
N ALA A 140 8.26 -1.42 -16.13
CA ALA A 140 6.94 -1.15 -16.70
C ALA A 140 6.91 -1.49 -18.20
N ARG A 141 7.93 -1.08 -18.97
CA ARG A 141 8.04 -1.45 -20.39
C ARG A 141 8.19 -2.95 -20.59
N ALA A 142 8.99 -3.61 -19.75
CA ALA A 142 9.15 -5.06 -19.79
C ALA A 142 7.87 -5.81 -19.35
N ALA A 143 7.09 -5.25 -18.43
CA ALA A 143 5.80 -5.77 -18.02
C ALA A 143 4.76 -5.60 -19.13
N ALA A 144 4.63 -4.40 -19.70
CA ALA A 144 3.73 -4.12 -20.81
C ALA A 144 3.98 -5.05 -22.00
N ARG A 145 5.26 -5.34 -22.33
CA ARG A 145 5.60 -6.30 -23.38
C ARG A 145 5.15 -7.73 -23.05
N ARG A 146 5.25 -8.15 -21.78
CA ARG A 146 4.80 -9.48 -21.34
C ARG A 146 3.29 -9.61 -21.35
N ASP A 147 2.59 -8.54 -21.00
CA ASP A 147 1.13 -8.54 -20.89
C ASP A 147 0.46 -8.36 -22.26
N ALA A 148 1.11 -7.69 -23.22
CA ALA A 148 0.62 -7.56 -24.60
C ALA A 148 0.66 -8.88 -25.40
N ASP A 149 1.61 -9.77 -25.13
CA ASP A 149 1.72 -11.08 -25.78
C ASP A 149 2.26 -12.15 -24.80
N PRO A 150 1.37 -12.70 -23.95
CA PRO A 150 1.76 -13.69 -22.96
C PRO A 150 2.19 -15.01 -23.60
N GLU A 151 1.62 -15.39 -24.75
CA GLU A 151 1.92 -16.64 -25.43
C GLU A 151 3.31 -16.60 -26.07
N ARG A 152 3.69 -15.51 -26.74
CA ARG A 152 5.05 -15.34 -27.26
C ARG A 152 6.09 -15.33 -26.14
N THR A 153 5.76 -14.78 -24.98
CA THR A 153 6.64 -14.84 -23.79
C THR A 153 6.85 -16.28 -23.31
N LYS A 154 5.77 -17.08 -23.22
CA LYS A 154 5.85 -18.50 -22.85
C LYS A 154 6.65 -19.30 -23.88
N GLN A 155 6.40 -19.09 -25.17
CA GLN A 155 7.13 -19.74 -26.26
C GLN A 155 8.62 -19.39 -26.24
N ALA A 156 8.97 -18.11 -26.10
CA ALA A 156 10.36 -17.67 -25.98
C ALA A 156 11.05 -18.30 -24.77
N ARG A 157 10.35 -18.40 -23.62
CA ARG A 157 10.86 -19.08 -22.42
C ARG A 157 11.07 -20.57 -22.67
N LYS A 158 10.15 -21.25 -23.36
CA LYS A 158 10.27 -22.66 -23.74
C LYS A 158 11.47 -22.90 -24.67
N GLN A 159 11.58 -22.10 -25.74
CA GLN A 159 12.71 -22.17 -26.68
C GLN A 159 14.06 -21.86 -26.02
N TRP A 160 14.08 -20.95 -25.04
CA TRP A 160 15.29 -20.70 -24.26
C TRP A 160 15.66 -21.92 -23.39
N ALA A 161 14.67 -22.53 -22.73
CA ALA A 161 14.88 -23.70 -21.89
C ALA A 161 15.34 -24.92 -22.71
N GLU A 162 14.79 -25.12 -23.91
CA GLU A 162 15.22 -26.18 -24.83
C GLU A 162 16.65 -25.96 -25.30
N ARG A 163 17.01 -24.74 -25.74
CA ARG A 163 18.39 -24.40 -26.15
C ARG A 163 19.41 -24.46 -25.01
N ASN A 164 18.98 -24.25 -23.77
CA ASN A 164 19.84 -24.27 -22.58
C ASN A 164 19.62 -25.51 -21.72
N LYS A 165 19.06 -26.59 -22.28
CA LYS A 165 18.71 -27.80 -21.52
C LYS A 165 19.91 -28.40 -20.78
N GLU A 166 21.06 -28.47 -21.45
CA GLU A 166 22.30 -29.00 -20.85
C GLU A 166 22.83 -28.09 -19.75
N ARG A 167 22.81 -26.77 -19.96
CA ARG A 167 23.21 -25.78 -18.96
C ARG A 167 22.30 -25.81 -17.73
N LEU A 168 20.99 -26.04 -17.92
CA LEU A 168 20.05 -26.24 -16.82
C LEU A 168 20.33 -27.55 -16.08
N ALA A 169 20.62 -28.63 -16.79
CA ALA A 169 20.99 -29.92 -16.20
C ALA A 169 22.33 -29.85 -15.45
N GLU A 170 23.31 -29.14 -15.98
CA GLU A 170 24.58 -28.87 -15.33
C GLU A 170 24.39 -28.02 -14.07
N SER A 171 23.58 -26.95 -14.12
CA SER A 171 23.23 -26.17 -12.93
C SER A 171 22.52 -27.03 -11.86
N GLN A 172 21.66 -27.97 -12.27
CA GLN A 172 21.06 -28.94 -11.34
C GLN A 172 22.10 -29.92 -10.78
N ARG A 173 23.06 -30.39 -11.59
CA ARG A 173 24.18 -31.23 -11.13
C ARG A 173 25.05 -30.48 -10.12
N SER A 174 25.44 -29.24 -10.40
CA SER A 174 26.20 -28.40 -9.46
C SER A 174 25.44 -28.13 -8.16
N ARG A 175 24.12 -27.94 -8.21
CA ARG A 175 23.30 -27.80 -6.99
C ARG A 175 23.25 -29.08 -6.16
N ARG A 176 23.27 -30.25 -6.81
CA ARG A 176 23.32 -31.58 -6.15
C ARG A 176 24.72 -32.03 -5.77
N ALA A 177 25.76 -31.30 -6.21
CA ALA A 177 27.15 -31.67 -5.95
C ALA A 177 27.52 -31.46 -4.48
N ASP A 178 26.86 -30.54 -3.78
CA ASP A 178 26.94 -30.37 -2.34
C ASP A 178 25.88 -31.24 -1.64
N PRO A 179 26.28 -32.34 -0.96
CA PRO A 179 25.35 -33.26 -0.32
C PRO A 179 24.57 -32.63 0.83
N GLU A 180 25.17 -31.70 1.58
CA GLU A 180 24.53 -31.10 2.76
C GLU A 180 23.41 -30.14 2.37
N THR A 181 23.70 -29.24 1.42
CA THR A 181 22.69 -28.32 0.86
C THR A 181 21.55 -29.11 0.21
N TYR A 182 21.86 -30.18 -0.54
CA TYR A 182 20.83 -31.00 -1.18
C TYR A 182 19.97 -31.78 -0.16
N GLN A 183 20.57 -32.33 0.90
CA GLN A 183 19.83 -32.99 1.99
C GLN A 183 18.91 -32.01 2.72
N ALA A 184 19.37 -30.79 2.99
CA ALA A 184 18.55 -29.74 3.59
C ALA A 184 17.35 -29.36 2.69
N GLU A 185 17.57 -29.23 1.37
CA GLU A 185 16.49 -29.01 0.40
C GLU A 185 15.47 -30.16 0.39
N LEU A 186 15.92 -31.41 0.43
CA LEU A 186 15.04 -32.59 0.49
C LEU A 186 14.23 -32.63 1.80
N ALA A 187 14.87 -32.34 2.93
CA ALA A 187 14.21 -32.27 4.24
C ALA A 187 13.13 -31.17 4.28
N ALA A 188 13.43 -29.97 3.75
CA ALA A 188 12.47 -28.88 3.63
C ALA A 188 11.27 -29.26 2.74
N ASN A 189 11.51 -29.92 1.60
CA ASN A 189 10.46 -30.42 0.72
C ASN A 189 9.59 -31.50 1.40
N ALA A 190 10.21 -32.41 2.16
CA ALA A 190 9.48 -33.41 2.93
C ALA A 190 8.61 -32.77 4.02
N ALA A 191 9.13 -31.77 4.74
CA ALA A 191 8.39 -31.00 5.75
C ALA A 191 7.19 -30.26 5.12
N ALA A 192 7.37 -29.60 3.97
CA ALA A 192 6.29 -28.94 3.25
C ALA A 192 5.18 -29.92 2.82
N ARG A 193 5.56 -31.11 2.34
CA ARG A 193 4.61 -32.19 2.01
C ARG A 193 3.88 -32.75 3.23
N ARG A 194 4.54 -32.82 4.39
CA ARG A 194 3.90 -33.20 5.67
C ARG A 194 2.86 -32.15 6.06
N LEU A 195 3.25 -30.87 6.09
CA LEU A 195 2.36 -29.74 6.41
C LEU A 195 1.12 -29.70 5.51
N LYS A 196 1.29 -29.88 4.19
CA LYS A 196 0.15 -29.92 3.25
C LYS A 196 -0.84 -31.03 3.61
N ARG A 197 -0.35 -32.22 3.99
CA ARG A 197 -1.20 -33.35 4.41
C ARG A 197 -1.89 -33.08 5.75
N THR A 198 -1.23 -32.45 6.72
CA THR A 198 -1.84 -32.08 8.01
C THR A 198 -2.94 -31.05 7.82
N LEU A 199 -2.71 -30.00 7.03
CA LEU A 199 -3.73 -29.00 6.70
C LEU A 199 -4.95 -29.64 6.04
N SER A 200 -4.73 -30.49 5.04
CA SER A 200 -5.81 -31.21 4.36
C SER A 200 -6.60 -32.11 5.30
N ARG A 201 -5.95 -32.82 6.24
CA ARG A 201 -6.65 -33.64 7.24
C ARG A 201 -7.48 -32.81 8.22
N ALA A 202 -7.04 -31.59 8.52
CA ALA A 202 -7.76 -30.64 9.37
C ALA A 202 -8.89 -29.90 8.62
N GLY A 203 -9.15 -30.22 7.34
CA GLY A 203 -10.09 -29.46 6.51
C GLY A 203 -9.65 -28.04 6.20
N LEU A 204 -8.38 -27.70 6.47
CA LEU A 204 -7.83 -26.38 6.23
C LEU A 204 -7.26 -26.31 4.81
N PRO A 205 -7.47 -25.17 4.10
CA PRO A 205 -6.91 -25.00 2.77
C PRO A 205 -5.37 -25.05 2.82
N PRO A 206 -4.71 -25.62 1.79
CA PRO A 206 -3.26 -25.64 1.74
C PRO A 206 -2.72 -24.21 1.66
N LYS A 207 -1.55 -23.97 2.26
CA LYS A 207 -0.85 -22.68 2.16
C LYS A 207 -0.65 -22.32 0.68
N GLN A 208 -1.31 -21.27 0.21
CA GLN A 208 -1.11 -20.74 -1.13
C GLN A 208 0.29 -20.11 -1.20
N VAL A 209 1.17 -20.67 -2.02
CA VAL A 209 2.58 -20.20 -2.17
C VAL A 209 2.61 -18.82 -2.86
N HIS A 210 1.65 -18.59 -3.76
CA HIS A 210 1.37 -17.28 -4.34
C HIS A 210 -0.11 -17.03 -4.15
N PRO A 211 -0.52 -16.26 -3.13
CA PRO A 211 -1.93 -15.96 -2.87
C PRO A 211 -2.63 -15.32 -4.08
N VAL A 212 -1.86 -14.60 -4.89
CA VAL A 212 -2.31 -13.91 -6.11
C VAL A 212 -1.16 -13.98 -7.12
N THR A 213 -1.44 -14.37 -8.36
CA THR A 213 -0.40 -14.41 -9.41
C THR A 213 0.11 -13.00 -9.71
N ALA A 214 1.30 -12.87 -10.29
CA ALA A 214 1.83 -11.55 -10.65
C ALA A 214 0.98 -10.83 -11.72
N ALA A 215 0.22 -11.58 -12.54
CA ALA A 215 -0.72 -11.02 -13.50
C ALA A 215 -2.00 -10.54 -12.80
N GLU A 216 -2.57 -11.35 -11.91
CA GLU A 216 -3.74 -10.98 -11.10
C GLU A 216 -3.44 -9.77 -10.21
N ARG A 217 -2.26 -9.68 -9.58
CA ARG A 217 -1.89 -8.49 -8.79
C ARG A 217 -1.94 -7.21 -9.63
N ARG A 218 -1.43 -7.25 -10.86
CA ARG A 218 -1.49 -6.10 -11.77
C ARG A 218 -2.90 -5.83 -12.30
N ALA A 219 -3.73 -6.86 -12.46
CA ALA A 219 -5.14 -6.66 -12.77
C ALA A 219 -5.85 -5.95 -11.61
N ASN A 220 -5.66 -6.44 -10.39
CA ASN A 220 -6.21 -5.83 -9.17
C ASN A 220 -5.70 -4.41 -8.94
N GLU A 221 -4.42 -4.13 -9.17
CA GLU A 221 -3.85 -2.77 -9.10
C GLU A 221 -4.54 -1.84 -10.12
N ARG A 222 -4.69 -2.27 -11.37
CA ARG A 222 -5.40 -1.48 -12.39
C ARG A 222 -6.87 -1.27 -12.06
N GLU A 223 -7.55 -2.30 -11.55
CA GLU A 223 -8.94 -2.19 -11.11
C GLU A 223 -9.07 -1.27 -9.90
N ALA A 224 -8.12 -1.32 -8.96
CA ALA A 224 -8.08 -0.41 -7.82
C ALA A 224 -7.84 1.03 -8.28
N ASP A 225 -6.87 1.27 -9.15
CA ASP A 225 -6.62 2.61 -9.71
C ASP A 225 -7.83 3.15 -10.46
N ALA A 226 -8.52 2.30 -11.24
CA ALA A 226 -9.77 2.67 -11.91
C ALA A 226 -10.90 3.00 -10.91
N TYR A 227 -11.03 2.21 -9.84
CA TYR A 227 -12.03 2.43 -8.80
C TYR A 227 -11.75 3.72 -8.00
N PHE A 228 -10.53 3.89 -7.48
CA PHE A 228 -10.17 5.06 -6.67
C PHE A 228 -9.97 6.34 -7.50
N GLY A 229 -9.72 6.22 -8.80
CA GLY A 229 -9.65 7.33 -9.73
C GLY A 229 -11.01 7.88 -10.19
N ASP A 230 -12.11 7.18 -9.89
CA ASP A 230 -13.45 7.64 -10.26
C ASP A 230 -13.89 8.84 -9.41
N HIS A 231 -14.09 9.99 -10.07
CA HIS A 231 -14.55 11.22 -9.42
C HIS A 231 -15.98 11.15 -8.87
N ALA A 232 -16.82 10.23 -9.36
CA ALA A 232 -18.17 10.02 -8.85
C ALA A 232 -18.20 9.17 -7.57
N LEU A 233 -17.12 8.44 -7.26
CA LEU A 233 -17.06 7.51 -6.14
C LEU A 233 -17.39 8.14 -4.78
N PRO A 234 -16.86 9.33 -4.39
CA PRO A 234 -17.17 9.90 -3.08
C PRO A 234 -18.65 10.24 -2.91
N GLU A 235 -19.29 10.75 -3.96
CA GLU A 235 -20.72 11.08 -3.94
C GLU A 235 -21.58 9.82 -4.01
N HIS A 236 -21.18 8.80 -4.77
CA HIS A 236 -21.81 7.47 -4.77
C HIS A 236 -21.82 6.86 -3.36
N LEU A 237 -20.66 6.84 -2.69
CA LEU A 237 -20.55 6.32 -1.33
C LEU A 237 -21.39 7.12 -0.33
N ARG A 238 -21.43 8.45 -0.47
CA ARG A 238 -22.29 9.29 0.35
C ARG A 238 -23.77 8.95 0.15
N GLN A 239 -24.23 8.86 -1.09
CA GLN A 239 -25.62 8.49 -1.40
C GLN A 239 -25.95 7.09 -0.87
N PHE A 240 -25.03 6.13 -1.01
CA PHE A 240 -25.20 4.78 -0.50
C PHE A 240 -25.33 4.76 1.02
N THR A 241 -24.46 5.46 1.75
CA THR A 241 -24.49 5.54 3.21
C THR A 241 -25.79 6.19 3.69
N VAL A 242 -26.16 7.36 3.15
CA VAL A 242 -27.40 8.06 3.53
C VAL A 242 -28.63 7.20 3.25
N PHE A 243 -28.65 6.50 2.11
CA PHE A 243 -29.73 5.57 1.75
C PHE A 243 -29.81 4.40 2.73
N ALA A 244 -28.69 3.73 3.00
CA ALA A 244 -28.64 2.57 3.89
C ALA A 244 -29.01 2.93 5.34
N GLU A 245 -28.56 4.08 5.84
CA GLU A 245 -28.91 4.61 7.16
C GLU A 245 -30.40 4.94 7.23
N SER A 246 -30.92 5.69 6.26
CA SER A 246 -32.35 6.06 6.20
C SER A 246 -33.24 4.82 6.12
N LEU A 247 -32.86 3.82 5.33
CA LEU A 247 -33.57 2.54 5.23
C LEU A 247 -33.54 1.78 6.55
N THR A 248 -32.40 1.76 7.23
CA THR A 248 -32.25 1.09 8.51
C THR A 248 -33.07 1.77 9.60
N GLU A 249 -33.00 3.09 9.70
CA GLU A 249 -33.80 3.88 10.63
C GLU A 249 -35.30 3.68 10.37
N HIS A 250 -35.72 3.72 9.09
CA HIS A 250 -37.11 3.49 8.72
C HIS A 250 -37.59 2.11 9.16
N MET A 251 -36.79 1.06 8.93
CA MET A 251 -37.13 -0.31 9.28
C MET A 251 -37.15 -0.56 10.79
N LEU A 252 -36.25 0.07 11.56
CA LEU A 252 -36.28 -0.01 13.02
C LEU A 252 -37.52 0.66 13.61
N LYS A 253 -37.91 1.82 13.08
CA LYS A 253 -39.09 2.56 13.57
C LYS A 253 -40.42 1.96 13.10
N ASN A 254 -40.50 1.47 11.86
CA ASN A 254 -41.77 1.10 11.22
C ASN A 254 -41.90 -0.39 10.90
N GLY A 255 -40.91 -1.22 11.24
CA GLY A 255 -40.84 -2.62 10.81
C GLY A 255 -42.03 -3.50 11.22
N ALA A 256 -42.67 -3.22 12.36
CA ALA A 256 -43.90 -3.92 12.76
C ALA A 256 -45.09 -3.57 11.85
N ARG A 257 -45.34 -2.27 11.66
CA ARG A 257 -46.39 -1.76 10.76
C ARG A 257 -46.20 -2.20 9.32
N MET A 258 -44.95 -2.26 8.84
CA MET A 258 -44.64 -2.77 7.50
C MET A 258 -44.97 -4.26 7.35
N ARG A 259 -44.75 -5.08 8.41
CA ARG A 259 -45.12 -6.50 8.40
C ARG A 259 -46.64 -6.70 8.41
N GLU A 260 -47.38 -5.89 9.15
CA GLU A 260 -48.85 -5.90 9.13
C GLU A 260 -49.38 -5.55 7.73
N PHE A 261 -48.84 -4.50 7.12
CA PHE A 261 -49.15 -4.14 5.72
C PHE A 261 -48.85 -5.31 4.77
N ALA A 262 -47.68 -5.91 4.86
CA ALA A 262 -47.29 -7.04 4.01
C ALA A 262 -48.20 -8.27 4.23
N GLY A 263 -48.64 -8.52 5.46
CA GLY A 263 -49.61 -9.57 5.77
C GLY A 263 -50.99 -9.32 5.13
N ALA A 264 -51.51 -8.09 5.24
CA ALA A 264 -52.78 -7.70 4.60
C ALA A 264 -52.70 -7.78 3.07
N TYR A 265 -51.56 -7.36 2.50
CA TYR A 265 -51.30 -7.47 1.07
C TYR A 265 -51.28 -8.95 0.62
N LEU A 266 -50.59 -9.83 1.35
CA LEU A 266 -50.56 -11.26 1.04
C LEU A 266 -51.92 -11.94 1.17
N ALA A 267 -52.71 -11.60 2.19
CA ALA A 267 -54.07 -12.11 2.34
C ALA A 267 -54.95 -11.71 1.14
N THR A 268 -54.77 -10.50 0.63
CA THR A 268 -55.50 -10.03 -0.57
C THR A 268 -55.00 -10.74 -1.83
N ARG A 269 -53.68 -10.90 -1.99
CA ARG A 269 -53.06 -11.63 -3.09
C ARG A 269 -53.52 -13.10 -3.15
N ALA A 270 -53.63 -13.76 -1.99
CA ALA A 270 -54.13 -15.13 -1.88
C ALA A 270 -55.60 -15.24 -2.31
N ARG A 271 -56.44 -14.26 -1.94
CA ARG A 271 -57.84 -14.19 -2.40
C ARG A 271 -57.97 -14.05 -3.92
N MET A 272 -56.97 -13.48 -4.59
CA MET A 272 -56.91 -13.38 -6.05
C MET A 272 -56.29 -14.61 -6.74
N GLY A 273 -55.90 -15.65 -5.99
CA GLY A 273 -55.26 -16.85 -6.55
C GLY A 273 -53.83 -16.62 -7.07
N LEU A 274 -53.18 -15.51 -6.68
CA LEU A 274 -51.82 -15.20 -7.10
C LEU A 274 -50.78 -15.94 -6.24
N ALA A 275 -49.64 -16.29 -6.83
CA ALA A 275 -48.56 -17.01 -6.16
C ALA A 275 -48.06 -16.26 -4.91
N SER A 276 -47.83 -17.01 -3.82
CA SER A 276 -47.32 -16.47 -2.56
C SER A 276 -45.90 -15.91 -2.72
N VAL A 277 -45.63 -14.77 -2.07
CA VAL A 277 -44.33 -14.10 -2.04
C VAL A 277 -43.88 -14.00 -0.59
N PRO A 278 -42.58 -14.17 -0.26
CA PRO A 278 -42.11 -14.01 1.11
C PRO A 278 -42.46 -12.63 1.68
N VAL A 279 -43.03 -12.59 2.88
CA VAL A 279 -43.42 -11.36 3.61
C VAL A 279 -42.27 -10.35 3.63
N ASP A 280 -41.05 -10.83 3.95
CA ASP A 280 -39.85 -10.00 4.00
C ASP A 280 -39.57 -9.28 2.67
N ASN A 281 -39.82 -9.90 1.52
CA ASN A 281 -39.54 -9.26 0.24
C ASN A 281 -40.49 -8.06 0.01
N ILE A 282 -41.76 -8.19 0.40
CA ILE A 282 -42.76 -7.12 0.30
C ILE A 282 -42.42 -5.98 1.27
N VAL A 283 -42.07 -6.32 2.52
CA VAL A 283 -41.67 -5.35 3.54
C VAL A 283 -40.51 -4.49 3.07
N TYR A 284 -39.43 -5.12 2.61
CA TYR A 284 -38.22 -4.40 2.21
C TYR A 284 -38.39 -3.69 0.86
N ALA A 285 -39.17 -4.23 -0.09
CA ALA A 285 -39.50 -3.52 -1.32
C ALA A 285 -40.26 -2.22 -1.00
N ARG A 286 -41.30 -2.30 -0.14
CA ARG A 286 -42.07 -1.13 0.25
C ARG A 286 -41.25 -0.11 1.03
N ALA A 287 -40.37 -0.57 1.92
CA ALA A 287 -39.46 0.32 2.64
C ALA A 287 -38.48 1.04 1.71
N VAL A 288 -37.92 0.35 0.72
CA VAL A 288 -37.07 0.94 -0.31
C VAL A 288 -37.83 2.03 -1.07
N GLU A 289 -39.04 1.73 -1.58
CA GLU A 289 -39.89 2.72 -2.27
C GLU A 289 -40.08 4.00 -1.44
N LEU A 290 -40.51 3.86 -0.18
CA LEU A 290 -40.77 5.00 0.70
C LEU A 290 -39.50 5.81 1.01
N VAL A 291 -38.34 5.16 1.11
CA VAL A 291 -37.06 5.83 1.39
C VAL A 291 -36.54 6.51 0.13
N THR A 292 -36.64 5.87 -1.04
CA THR A 292 -36.25 6.49 -2.31
C THR A 292 -37.13 7.69 -2.66
N GLU A 293 -38.44 7.66 -2.38
CA GLU A 293 -39.33 8.80 -2.60
C GLU A 293 -38.96 10.01 -1.73
N ARG A 294 -38.46 9.77 -0.52
CA ARG A 294 -38.05 10.82 0.42
C ARG A 294 -36.67 11.40 0.08
N LEU A 295 -35.76 10.57 -0.42
CA LEU A 295 -34.42 10.97 -0.79
C LEU A 295 -34.42 11.48 -2.25
N ARG A 296 -34.50 12.81 -2.43
CA ARG A 296 -34.54 13.44 -3.77
C ARG A 296 -33.28 13.25 -4.64
N ARG A 297 -32.28 12.45 -4.23
CA ARG A 297 -30.97 12.29 -4.91
C ARG A 297 -30.35 10.92 -4.61
N VAL A 298 -30.80 9.88 -5.30
CA VAL A 298 -30.22 8.52 -5.24
C VAL A 298 -29.81 8.02 -6.62
N ASP A 299 -29.58 8.95 -7.56
CA ASP A 299 -29.41 8.67 -8.98
C ASP A 299 -28.13 7.90 -9.31
N LEU A 300 -27.14 7.91 -8.41
CA LEU A 300 -25.91 7.15 -8.60
C LEU A 300 -26.03 5.69 -8.11
N LEU A 301 -27.09 5.33 -7.38
CA LEU A 301 -27.22 3.98 -6.84
C LEU A 301 -27.68 2.98 -7.90
N THR A 302 -26.92 1.90 -8.01
CA THR A 302 -27.32 0.75 -8.82
C THR A 302 -28.27 -0.16 -8.05
N SER A 303 -28.97 -1.04 -8.76
CA SER A 303 -29.78 -2.10 -8.13
C SER A 303 -28.95 -3.01 -7.20
N ARG A 304 -27.66 -3.17 -7.48
CA ARG A 304 -26.71 -3.91 -6.63
C ARG A 304 -26.48 -3.19 -5.30
N ASP A 305 -26.36 -1.88 -5.33
CA ASP A 305 -26.16 -1.04 -4.15
C ASP A 305 -27.42 -1.08 -3.27
N VAL A 306 -28.61 -0.91 -3.86
CA VAL A 306 -29.88 -1.03 -3.13
C VAL A 306 -30.02 -2.42 -2.50
N ALA A 307 -29.69 -3.49 -3.23
CA ALA A 307 -29.72 -4.85 -2.67
C ALA A 307 -28.70 -5.03 -1.53
N ALA A 308 -27.53 -4.41 -1.61
CA ALA A 308 -26.53 -4.43 -0.55
C ALA A 308 -27.00 -3.68 0.71
N ALA A 309 -27.61 -2.51 0.54
CA ALA A 309 -28.23 -1.75 1.61
C ALA A 309 -29.34 -2.56 2.29
N VAL A 310 -30.24 -3.18 1.53
CA VAL A 310 -31.29 -4.07 2.06
C VAL A 310 -30.70 -5.24 2.86
N ARG A 311 -29.63 -5.89 2.37
CA ARG A 311 -28.96 -6.97 3.12
C ARG A 311 -28.36 -6.47 4.44
N SER A 312 -27.71 -5.31 4.41
CA SER A 312 -27.14 -4.66 5.60
C SER A 312 -28.24 -4.33 6.61
N THR A 313 -29.31 -3.66 6.18
CA THR A 313 -30.46 -3.33 7.02
C THR A 313 -31.10 -4.59 7.62
N LYS A 314 -31.28 -5.66 6.83
CA LYS A 314 -31.79 -6.95 7.34
C LYS A 314 -30.94 -7.49 8.49
N ALA A 315 -29.61 -7.42 8.37
CA ALA A 315 -28.71 -7.87 9.42
C ALA A 315 -28.83 -7.01 10.69
N VAL A 316 -28.89 -5.69 10.54
CA VAL A 316 -29.04 -4.75 11.67
C VAL A 316 -30.38 -4.92 12.37
N VAL A 317 -31.48 -4.95 11.62
CA VAL A 317 -32.83 -5.15 12.17
C VAL A 317 -32.93 -6.48 12.89
N ARG A 318 -32.40 -7.57 12.33
CA ARG A 318 -32.39 -8.87 13.01
C ARG A 318 -31.58 -8.85 14.30
N ARG A 319 -30.44 -8.16 14.32
CA ARG A 319 -29.61 -8.00 15.52
C ARG A 319 -30.37 -7.23 16.61
N GLU A 320 -31.00 -6.12 16.24
CA GLU A 320 -31.76 -5.29 17.17
C GLU A 320 -32.99 -6.03 17.72
N GLU A 321 -33.73 -6.72 16.86
CA GLU A 321 -34.86 -7.54 17.27
C GLU A 321 -34.45 -8.71 18.18
N ARG A 322 -33.28 -9.32 17.93
CA ARG A 322 -32.69 -10.35 18.81
C ARG A 322 -32.31 -9.74 20.17
N GLN A 323 -31.72 -8.56 20.19
CA GLN A 323 -31.37 -7.84 21.42
C GLN A 323 -32.63 -7.51 22.24
N GLN A 324 -33.67 -7.00 21.59
CA GLN A 324 -34.94 -6.70 22.26
C GLN A 324 -35.61 -7.96 22.85
N GLN A 325 -35.56 -9.10 22.14
CA GLN A 325 -36.03 -10.38 22.71
C GLN A 325 -35.19 -10.83 23.90
N PHE A 326 -33.87 -10.68 23.82
CA PHE A 326 -32.95 -10.99 24.91
C PHE A 326 -33.25 -10.14 26.15
N ASP A 327 -33.35 -8.82 26.00
CA ASP A 327 -33.62 -7.89 27.09
C ASP A 327 -34.99 -8.16 27.72
N ARG A 328 -36.01 -8.42 26.89
CA ARG A 328 -37.34 -8.80 27.35
C ARG A 328 -37.31 -10.11 28.14
N LEU A 329 -36.55 -11.11 27.69
CA LEU A 329 -36.38 -12.38 28.38
C LEU A 329 -35.71 -12.18 29.74
N VAL A 330 -34.59 -11.46 29.79
CA VAL A 330 -33.90 -11.14 31.05
C VAL A 330 -34.83 -10.43 32.01
N LYS A 331 -35.51 -9.36 31.57
CA LYS A 331 -36.45 -8.60 32.40
C LYS A 331 -37.60 -9.47 32.92
N THR A 332 -38.11 -10.37 32.08
CA THR A 332 -39.21 -11.27 32.47
C THR A 332 -38.73 -12.32 33.47
N VAL A 333 -37.54 -12.89 33.29
CA VAL A 333 -36.93 -13.83 34.26
C VAL A 333 -36.70 -13.15 35.60
N VAL A 334 -36.08 -11.97 35.61
CA VAL A 334 -35.83 -11.21 36.84
C VAL A 334 -37.16 -10.89 37.56
N ALA A 335 -38.16 -10.39 36.84
CA ALA A 335 -39.49 -10.14 37.41
C ALA A 335 -40.15 -11.42 37.93
N HIS A 336 -40.01 -12.54 37.23
CA HIS A 336 -40.57 -13.84 37.64
C HIS A 336 -39.89 -14.37 38.90
N VAL A 337 -38.56 -14.24 39.00
CA VAL A 337 -37.82 -14.62 40.19
C VAL A 337 -38.25 -13.77 41.38
N HIS A 338 -38.34 -12.44 41.25
CA HIS A 338 -38.78 -11.59 42.35
C HIS A 338 -40.20 -11.93 42.83
N ARG A 339 -41.13 -12.22 41.91
CA ARG A 339 -42.50 -12.60 42.27
C ARG A 339 -42.61 -13.98 42.92
N ASN A 340 -41.72 -14.91 42.57
CA ASN A 340 -41.79 -16.32 43.00
C ASN A 340 -40.59 -16.74 43.86
N SER A 341 -39.92 -15.79 44.51
CA SER A 341 -38.63 -16.02 45.17
C SER A 341 -38.68 -17.13 46.21
N ALA A 342 -39.71 -17.14 47.06
CA ALA A 342 -39.91 -18.16 48.08
C ALA A 342 -40.08 -19.56 47.46
N ARG A 343 -41.02 -19.70 46.50
CA ARG A 343 -41.30 -20.98 45.82
C ARG A 343 -40.07 -21.50 45.07
N LEU A 344 -39.42 -20.65 44.29
CA LEU A 344 -38.25 -21.02 43.51
C LEU A 344 -37.05 -21.36 44.41
N GLY A 345 -36.88 -20.65 45.53
CA GLY A 345 -35.87 -20.93 46.55
C GLY A 345 -36.05 -22.32 47.17
N SER A 346 -37.25 -22.64 47.65
CA SER A 346 -37.56 -23.97 48.19
C SER A 346 -37.34 -25.08 47.14
N ASN A 347 -37.74 -24.86 45.89
CA ASN A 347 -37.49 -25.82 44.81
C ASN A 347 -36.00 -26.00 44.53
N ALA A 348 -35.22 -24.92 44.53
CA ALA A 348 -33.78 -24.97 44.34
C ALA A 348 -33.06 -25.72 45.48
N GLU A 349 -33.50 -25.56 46.73
CA GLU A 349 -32.99 -26.34 47.86
C GLU A 349 -33.32 -27.82 47.76
N MET A 350 -34.55 -28.16 47.36
CA MET A 350 -34.95 -29.56 47.14
C MET A 350 -34.13 -30.20 46.02
N GLU A 351 -33.88 -29.48 44.92
CA GLU A 351 -33.05 -29.92 43.81
C GLU A 351 -31.60 -30.15 44.26
N ASN A 352 -31.02 -29.25 45.05
CA ASN A 352 -29.68 -29.43 45.62
C ASN A 352 -29.61 -30.64 46.57
N ARG A 353 -30.61 -30.83 47.44
CA ARG A 353 -30.70 -32.01 48.33
C ARG A 353 -30.79 -33.32 47.54
N ALA A 354 -31.63 -33.37 46.51
CA ALA A 354 -31.73 -34.52 45.61
C ALA A 354 -30.43 -34.76 44.83
N GLY A 355 -29.74 -33.70 44.42
CA GLY A 355 -28.42 -33.76 43.79
C GLY A 355 -27.35 -34.35 44.72
N ALA A 356 -27.33 -33.94 45.99
CA ALA A 356 -26.41 -34.44 47.00
C ALA A 356 -26.62 -35.94 47.28
N GLN A 357 -27.88 -36.40 47.35
CA GLN A 357 -28.20 -37.84 47.45
C GLN A 357 -27.68 -38.65 46.25
N ARG A 358 -27.50 -38.01 45.08
CA ARG A 358 -26.92 -38.61 43.88
C ARG A 358 -25.40 -38.38 43.74
N GLY A 359 -24.74 -37.85 44.78
CA GLY A 359 -23.30 -37.57 44.78
C GLY A 359 -22.87 -36.38 43.92
N ARG A 360 -23.79 -35.50 43.53
CA ARG A 360 -23.45 -34.27 42.77
C ARG A 360 -23.08 -33.14 43.74
N PRO A 361 -22.06 -32.32 43.43
CA PRO A 361 -21.71 -31.17 44.26
C PRO A 361 -22.86 -30.15 44.28
N PRO A 362 -23.10 -29.46 45.41
CA PRO A 362 -24.12 -28.44 45.51
C PRO A 362 -23.83 -27.28 44.55
N VAL A 363 -24.87 -26.82 43.85
CA VAL A 363 -24.79 -25.65 42.95
C VAL A 363 -25.26 -24.42 43.73
N PRO A 364 -24.69 -23.22 43.51
CA PRO A 364 -25.16 -22.00 44.18
C PRO A 364 -26.65 -21.77 43.96
N LEU A 365 -27.38 -21.49 45.04
CA LEU A 365 -28.85 -21.46 45.06
C LEU A 365 -29.42 -20.48 44.02
N GLU A 366 -28.77 -19.33 43.84
CA GLU A 366 -29.17 -18.30 42.88
C GLU A 366 -29.13 -18.82 41.45
N SER A 367 -28.14 -19.68 41.14
CA SER A 367 -28.01 -20.27 39.80
C SER A 367 -29.13 -21.27 39.52
N LEU A 368 -29.56 -22.01 40.54
CA LEU A 368 -30.68 -22.94 40.44
C LEU A 368 -32.01 -22.20 40.33
N VAL A 369 -32.23 -21.17 41.14
CA VAL A 369 -33.42 -20.31 41.09
C VAL A 369 -33.58 -19.69 39.70
N VAL A 370 -32.52 -19.11 39.13
CA VAL A 370 -32.58 -18.54 37.76
C VAL A 370 -32.83 -19.63 36.73
N ARG A 371 -32.21 -20.81 36.86
CA ARG A 371 -32.41 -21.93 35.93
C ARG A 371 -33.87 -22.40 35.92
N LEU A 372 -34.47 -22.57 37.10
CA LEU A 372 -35.89 -22.95 37.23
C LEU A 372 -36.81 -21.86 36.68
N ALA A 373 -36.54 -20.59 37.00
CA ALA A 373 -37.29 -19.47 36.46
C ALA A 373 -37.20 -19.38 34.93
N MET A 374 -36.02 -19.63 34.37
CA MET A 374 -35.80 -19.63 32.93
C MET A 374 -36.63 -20.71 32.23
N GLN A 375 -36.71 -21.91 32.81
CA GLN A 375 -37.54 -23.00 32.27
C GLN A 375 -39.02 -22.61 32.20
N GLU A 376 -39.56 -21.98 33.25
CA GLU A 376 -40.96 -21.56 33.28
C GLU A 376 -41.24 -20.34 32.38
N VAL A 377 -40.27 -19.44 32.19
CA VAL A 377 -40.44 -18.22 31.39
C VAL A 377 -40.29 -18.48 29.90
N ILE A 378 -39.41 -19.41 29.49
CA ILE A 378 -39.12 -19.65 28.06
C ILE A 378 -40.35 -20.17 27.29
N GLU A 379 -41.28 -20.81 27.98
CA GLU A 379 -42.57 -21.28 27.42
C GLU A 379 -43.53 -20.12 27.12
N ARG A 380 -43.38 -18.98 27.80
CA ARG A 380 -44.32 -17.84 27.72
C ARG A 380 -43.77 -16.67 26.91
N VAL A 381 -42.45 -16.58 26.76
CA VAL A 381 -41.77 -15.49 26.05
C VAL A 381 -41.31 -15.98 24.68
N PRO A 382 -41.64 -15.27 23.59
CA PRO A 382 -41.17 -15.67 22.26
C PRO A 382 -39.64 -15.60 22.20
N THR A 383 -39.01 -16.75 21.97
CA THR A 383 -37.55 -16.92 21.88
C THR A 383 -37.09 -17.33 20.48
N ASN A 384 -37.96 -17.18 19.48
CA ASN A 384 -37.73 -17.64 18.11
C ASN A 384 -36.52 -17.02 17.39
N ARG A 385 -35.91 -15.94 17.92
CA ARG A 385 -34.68 -15.33 17.38
C ARG A 385 -33.47 -15.47 18.29
N LEU A 386 -33.62 -16.14 19.44
CA LEU A 386 -32.55 -16.36 20.39
C LEU A 386 -31.91 -17.73 20.13
N THR A 387 -30.58 -17.76 20.20
CA THR A 387 -29.79 -18.98 20.19
C THR A 387 -29.74 -19.60 21.60
N ILE A 388 -29.31 -20.85 21.70
CA ILE A 388 -29.07 -21.52 23.00
C ILE A 388 -28.04 -20.73 23.83
N GLU A 389 -27.06 -20.12 23.17
CA GLU A 389 -26.06 -19.28 23.84
C GLU A 389 -26.67 -18.00 24.40
N ASP A 390 -27.62 -17.37 23.68
CA ASP A 390 -28.36 -16.21 24.19
C ASP A 390 -29.17 -16.55 25.42
N ALA A 391 -29.83 -17.71 25.46
CA ALA A 391 -30.55 -18.16 26.64
C ALA A 391 -29.59 -18.33 27.85
N ARG A 392 -28.40 -18.91 27.63
CA ARG A 392 -27.37 -19.01 28.68
C ARG A 392 -26.87 -17.65 29.13
N ASN A 393 -26.66 -16.72 28.20
CA ASN A 393 -26.27 -15.34 28.49
C ASN A 393 -27.35 -14.60 29.28
N ALA A 394 -28.62 -14.81 28.94
CA ALA A 394 -29.75 -14.20 29.62
C ALA A 394 -29.87 -14.73 31.05
N ALA A 395 -29.67 -16.03 31.27
CA ALA A 395 -29.60 -16.60 32.61
C ALA A 395 -28.43 -16.02 33.43
N ARG A 396 -27.25 -15.84 32.82
CA ARG A 396 -26.12 -15.18 33.49
C ARG A 396 -26.43 -13.72 33.86
N ALA A 397 -27.01 -12.96 32.93
CA ALA A 397 -27.41 -11.57 33.17
C ALA A 397 -28.47 -11.47 34.28
N ALA A 398 -29.51 -12.32 34.24
CA ALA A 398 -30.54 -12.37 35.27
C ALA A 398 -29.97 -12.72 36.65
N LYS A 399 -29.02 -13.67 36.72
CA LYS A 399 -28.32 -14.00 37.97
C LYS A 399 -27.57 -12.78 38.53
N LEU A 400 -26.85 -12.04 37.69
CA LEU A 400 -26.14 -10.84 38.13
C LEU A 400 -27.12 -9.78 38.68
N HIS A 401 -28.24 -9.54 38.01
CA HIS A 401 -29.29 -8.63 38.49
C HIS A 401 -29.88 -9.07 39.84
N MET A 402 -30.08 -10.37 40.05
CA MET A 402 -30.51 -10.88 41.35
C MET A 402 -29.47 -10.62 42.44
N VAL A 403 -28.21 -10.98 42.22
CA VAL A 403 -27.15 -10.80 43.24
C VAL A 403 -27.04 -9.33 43.65
N MET A 404 -27.10 -8.41 42.68
CA MET A 404 -27.09 -6.97 42.98
C MET A 404 -28.34 -6.48 43.72
N SER A 405 -29.49 -7.13 43.54
CA SER A 405 -30.73 -6.74 44.21
C SER A 405 -30.86 -7.33 45.62
N PHE A 406 -30.04 -8.35 45.94
CA PHE A 406 -29.99 -9.03 47.23
C PHE A 406 -28.74 -8.70 48.04
N GLU A 407 -27.87 -7.80 47.57
CA GLU A 407 -26.87 -7.21 48.45
C GLU A 407 -27.62 -6.53 49.60
N PRO A 408 -27.51 -7.04 50.84
CA PRO A 408 -28.12 -6.38 51.97
C PRO A 408 -27.50 -4.99 51.99
N HIS A 409 -28.34 -3.96 52.01
CA HIS A 409 -27.91 -2.63 52.43
C HIS A 409 -27.27 -2.85 53.79
N VAL A 410 -25.93 -2.94 53.83
CA VAL A 410 -25.17 -2.95 55.06
C VAL A 410 -25.39 -1.55 55.61
N GLY A 411 -26.50 -1.41 56.32
CA GLY A 411 -26.82 -0.23 57.09
C GLY A 411 -25.61 -0.01 57.96
N THR A 412 -24.97 1.14 57.75
CA THR A 412 -24.23 1.94 58.72
C THR A 412 -24.38 1.39 60.15
N ALA A 413 -23.62 0.36 60.46
CA ALA A 413 -23.38 -0.05 61.82
C ALA A 413 -22.41 0.99 62.34
N GLU A 414 -22.95 1.94 63.10
CA GLU A 414 -22.20 2.83 63.97
C GLU A 414 -21.08 2.02 64.64
N TYR A 415 -19.84 2.30 64.25
CA TYR A 415 -18.67 1.90 65.01
C TYR A 415 -18.70 2.66 66.34
N ARG A 416 -19.50 2.17 67.29
CA ARG A 416 -19.47 2.60 68.68
C ARG A 416 -18.20 2.02 69.30
N ILE A 417 -17.13 2.81 69.21
CA ILE A 417 -15.84 2.56 69.87
C ILE A 417 -16.11 2.45 71.38
N GLN A 418 -16.21 1.22 71.89
CA GLN A 418 -16.09 0.97 73.32
C GLN A 418 -14.61 1.00 73.69
N ARG A 419 -14.17 2.14 74.25
CA ARG A 419 -12.95 2.22 75.05
C ARG A 419 -13.12 1.32 76.28
N ARG A 420 -12.30 0.29 76.39
CA ARG A 420 -12.05 -0.40 77.67
C ARG A 420 -11.24 0.53 78.59
N PRO A 421 -11.59 0.65 79.88
CA PRO A 421 -10.71 1.27 80.87
C PRO A 421 -9.65 0.26 81.33
N TYR A 422 -8.42 0.74 81.48
CA TYR A 422 -7.37 0.05 82.23
C TYR A 422 -7.67 0.19 83.72
N GLY A 423 -7.72 -0.95 84.41
CA GLY A 423 -7.70 -1.11 85.85
C GLY A 423 -6.99 -2.42 86.16
#